data_AF-A0A7Y1VVP1-F1
#
_entry.id   AF-A0A7Y1VVP1-F1
#
_cell.length_a   1.000
_cell.length_b   1.000
_cell.length_c   1.000
_cell.angle_alpha   90.00
_cell.angle_beta   90.00
_cell.angle_gamma   90.00
#
_symmetry.space_group_name_H-M   'P 1'
#
loop_
_entity.id
_entity.type
_entity.pdbx_description
1 polymer ?
#
loop_
_entity_poly.entity_id
_entity_poly.type
_entity_poly.pdbx_seq_one_letter_code
_entity_poly.pdbx_strand_id
1 'polypeptide(L)'
;LLFPSLIFAQSSYPLGLILDDEEYSELPYTSENIQISSGQKAIPIEVDLTPFCPEVRHQGEISSCVGWSAGYAAMTIERAIRQKWTDKDLITKNANSALFIYNLLSDDDCGAIRMPTALRTMQEKGNCLAREFDFDVNECGKEASPGVLQSASNFRLDEFIRLFDPRDSATIKIKNVKMVLAQHKPVVIGMKILNNFYTIEAGDRSWFPNIGDQTFAGGHAMVVVGYDDQKFNPGRSDLADEMKGAFKIMNSWGKNWGEKGFIWVRYAHFAEYCRHAYALMLQGGAPIDFNTDMTPESPDAQERDLRSLSGTFGFKLYTGQWFNDQPLFRDQDVMLKDNYYVLPERKIGDQFQLDVTSEFANGFIYVFSVDPQGKVEVHFPKSASYNEKFNSQNESALLIGTGSTLTIPSQESALTLTQEGEDHLIVLFSESRIKPKYIDFLGEQLVKARGDINDDLPRLLRKHMVPFSDITYYKDKMGFEVKTRSGGKIVPLILRVSTE
;
A
#
# COMPACT_ATOMS: atom_id res chain seq x y z
N LEU A 1 -55.17 14.81 -30.62
CA LEU A 1 -53.89 14.08 -30.53
C LEU A 1 -53.04 14.76 -29.47
N LEU A 2 -53.11 14.28 -28.23
CA LEU A 2 -52.24 14.72 -27.14
C LEU A 2 -50.95 13.90 -27.25
N PHE A 3 -49.84 14.53 -27.59
CA PHE A 3 -48.52 13.92 -27.48
C PHE A 3 -48.09 13.92 -26.01
N PRO A 4 -47.74 12.77 -25.41
CA PRO A 4 -47.15 12.77 -24.09
C PRO A 4 -45.71 13.27 -24.20
N SER A 5 -45.40 14.37 -23.54
CA SER A 5 -44.03 14.81 -23.30
C SER A 5 -43.36 13.77 -22.41
N LEU A 6 -42.51 12.94 -23.00
CA LEU A 6 -41.57 12.11 -22.26
C LEU A 6 -40.55 13.04 -21.58
N ILE A 7 -40.75 13.27 -20.28
CA ILE A 7 -39.72 13.88 -19.43
C ILE A 7 -38.64 12.81 -19.27
N PHE A 8 -37.54 12.95 -20.01
CA PHE A 8 -36.31 12.22 -19.68
C PHE A 8 -35.79 12.79 -18.36
N ALA A 9 -35.80 12.00 -17.30
CA ALA A 9 -35.09 12.34 -16.08
C ALA A 9 -33.61 12.48 -16.41
N GLN A 10 -33.07 13.70 -16.32
CA GLN A 10 -31.64 13.95 -16.50
C GLN A 10 -30.92 13.22 -15.36
N SER A 11 -30.07 12.24 -15.70
CA SER A 11 -29.29 11.52 -14.69
C SER A 11 -28.36 12.51 -14.00
N SER A 12 -28.49 12.67 -12.68
CA SER A 12 -27.60 13.52 -11.89
C SER A 12 -26.25 12.82 -11.75
N TYR A 13 -25.17 13.49 -12.17
CA TYR A 13 -23.81 12.98 -12.05
C TYR A 13 -23.01 13.83 -11.06
N PRO A 14 -23.29 13.74 -9.75
CA PRO A 14 -22.62 14.57 -8.76
C PRO A 14 -21.15 14.16 -8.60
N LEU A 15 -20.31 15.18 -8.46
CA LEU A 15 -18.93 15.08 -8.00
C LEU A 15 -18.90 15.20 -6.47
N GLY A 16 -17.76 14.98 -5.83
CA GLY A 16 -17.73 15.04 -4.37
C GLY A 16 -16.37 14.83 -3.71
N LEU A 17 -15.29 14.94 -4.48
CA LEU A 17 -13.94 14.87 -3.94
C LEU A 17 -13.33 16.26 -3.86
N ILE A 18 -12.89 16.63 -2.66
CA ILE A 18 -12.02 17.79 -2.46
C ILE A 18 -10.58 17.39 -2.83
N LEU A 19 -10.04 18.01 -3.88
CA LEU A 19 -8.67 17.81 -4.33
C LEU A 19 -7.72 18.74 -3.55
N ASP A 20 -7.18 18.22 -2.45
CA ASP A 20 -6.19 18.89 -1.61
C ASP A 20 -4.79 18.30 -1.85
N ASP A 21 -4.02 18.93 -2.75
CA ASP A 21 -2.71 18.42 -3.16
C ASP A 21 -1.63 18.54 -2.06
N GLU A 22 -1.78 19.52 -1.16
CA GLU A 22 -0.86 19.73 -0.04
C GLU A 22 -1.01 18.60 0.98
N GLU A 23 -2.23 18.34 1.46
CA GLU A 23 -2.49 17.20 2.37
C GLU A 23 -2.12 15.86 1.72
N TYR A 24 -2.43 15.69 0.43
CA TYR A 24 -2.07 14.46 -0.29
C TYR A 24 -0.56 14.23 -0.35
N SER A 25 0.25 15.28 -0.53
CA SER A 25 1.70 15.15 -0.66
C SER A 25 2.39 14.76 0.66
N GLU A 26 1.74 15.03 1.80
CA GLU A 26 2.21 14.64 3.13
C GLU A 26 1.95 13.17 3.49
N LEU A 27 1.12 12.47 2.71
CA LEU A 27 0.76 11.09 3.00
C LEU A 27 1.93 10.10 2.88
N PRO A 28 1.86 8.96 3.59
CA PRO A 28 2.84 7.90 3.47
C PRO A 28 2.99 7.41 2.02
N TYR A 29 4.22 7.12 1.59
CA TYR A 29 4.52 6.65 0.23
C TYR A 29 5.51 5.47 0.24
N THR A 30 5.54 4.68 -0.84
CA THR A 30 6.56 3.64 -1.03
C THR A 30 7.91 4.26 -1.35
N SER A 31 8.98 3.82 -0.69
CA SER A 31 10.34 4.28 -0.98
C SER A 31 10.72 4.01 -2.44
N GLU A 32 11.37 4.98 -3.07
CA GLU A 32 11.97 4.85 -4.41
C GLU A 32 13.10 3.81 -4.46
N ASN A 33 13.64 3.44 -3.29
CA ASN A 33 14.71 2.45 -3.16
C ASN A 33 14.21 1.01 -3.17
N ILE A 34 12.88 0.81 -3.32
CA ILE A 34 12.28 -0.52 -3.48
C ILE A 34 12.27 -0.86 -4.97
N GLN A 35 13.06 -1.86 -5.34
CA GLN A 35 13.03 -2.51 -6.63
C GLN A 35 12.18 -3.77 -6.55
N ILE A 36 11.30 -4.02 -7.52
CA ILE A 36 10.71 -5.37 -7.65
C ILE A 36 11.81 -6.27 -8.22
N SER A 37 12.12 -7.39 -7.56
CA SER A 37 13.27 -8.21 -7.96
C SER A 37 13.17 -8.67 -9.41
N SER A 38 14.34 -8.73 -10.03
CA SER A 38 14.61 -9.26 -11.36
C SER A 38 14.23 -10.73 -11.56
N GLY A 39 13.66 -11.42 -10.56
CA GLY A 39 13.01 -12.72 -10.72
C GLY A 39 11.61 -12.61 -11.37
N GLN A 40 10.93 -11.47 -11.19
CA GLN A 40 9.76 -11.05 -11.96
C GLN A 40 10.22 -10.11 -13.08
N LYS A 41 10.87 -10.64 -14.12
CA LYS A 41 11.38 -9.85 -15.28
C LYS A 41 10.33 -9.05 -16.07
N ALA A 42 9.05 -9.06 -15.69
CA ALA A 42 8.02 -8.28 -16.36
C ALA A 42 6.84 -8.00 -15.42
N ILE A 43 6.51 -6.73 -15.23
CA ILE A 43 5.14 -6.31 -14.91
C ILE A 43 4.26 -6.84 -16.07
N PRO A 44 3.12 -7.50 -15.82
CA PRO A 44 2.23 -7.97 -16.88
C PRO A 44 1.93 -6.84 -17.87
N ILE A 45 1.77 -7.12 -19.16
CA ILE A 45 1.41 -6.09 -20.14
C ILE A 45 -0.07 -5.67 -20.05
N GLU A 46 -0.88 -6.49 -19.36
CA GLU A 46 -2.30 -6.28 -19.11
C GLU A 46 -2.68 -6.88 -17.75
N VAL A 47 -3.57 -6.19 -17.03
CA VAL A 47 -4.24 -6.68 -15.82
C VAL A 47 -5.72 -6.28 -15.91
N ASP A 48 -6.63 -7.20 -15.58
CA ASP A 48 -8.07 -6.92 -15.47
C ASP A 48 -8.65 -7.48 -14.16
N LEU A 49 -9.06 -6.58 -13.26
CA LEU A 49 -9.70 -6.91 -11.98
C LEU A 49 -11.23 -6.87 -12.07
N THR A 50 -11.84 -6.60 -13.24
CA THR A 50 -13.31 -6.57 -13.37
C THR A 50 -14.06 -7.84 -12.99
N PRO A 51 -13.48 -9.05 -13.07
CA PRO A 51 -14.11 -10.25 -12.49
C PRO A 51 -14.36 -10.14 -10.98
N PHE A 52 -13.56 -9.34 -10.26
CA PHE A 52 -13.65 -9.15 -8.81
C PHE A 52 -14.46 -7.91 -8.39
N CYS A 53 -14.86 -7.07 -9.34
CA CYS A 53 -15.71 -5.90 -9.04
C CYS A 53 -17.08 -6.35 -8.51
N PRO A 54 -17.70 -5.61 -7.57
CA PRO A 54 -19.13 -5.72 -7.36
C PRO A 54 -19.90 -5.20 -8.58
N GLU A 55 -21.22 -5.34 -8.56
CA GLU A 55 -22.11 -4.69 -9.52
C GLU A 55 -21.88 -3.17 -9.53
N VAL A 56 -21.75 -2.55 -10.70
CA VAL A 56 -21.71 -1.08 -10.78
C VAL A 56 -23.08 -0.52 -10.40
N ARG A 57 -23.08 0.43 -9.46
CA ARG A 57 -24.27 1.14 -8.97
C ARG A 57 -24.14 2.64 -9.22
N HIS A 58 -25.23 3.35 -9.01
CA HIS A 58 -25.33 4.80 -9.16
C HIS A 58 -25.27 5.46 -7.78
N GLN A 59 -24.47 6.52 -7.61
CA GLN A 59 -24.23 7.19 -6.33
C GLN A 59 -25.35 8.12 -5.86
N GLY A 60 -26.42 8.21 -6.64
CA GLY A 60 -27.51 9.15 -6.41
C GLY A 60 -27.16 10.59 -6.81
N GLU A 61 -27.71 11.53 -6.06
CA GLU A 61 -27.67 12.97 -6.29
C GLU A 61 -26.73 13.71 -5.31
N ILE A 62 -26.07 12.97 -4.42
CA ILE A 62 -25.18 13.51 -3.39
C ILE A 62 -23.68 13.30 -3.71
N SER A 63 -22.83 14.02 -2.98
CA SER A 63 -21.37 14.09 -3.17
C SER A 63 -20.59 12.87 -2.66
N SER A 64 -21.14 11.66 -2.80
CA SER A 64 -20.66 10.44 -2.12
C SER A 64 -19.58 9.63 -2.86
N CYS A 65 -19.03 10.13 -3.98
CA CYS A 65 -18.05 9.42 -4.82
C CYS A 65 -16.84 8.84 -4.06
N VAL A 66 -16.40 9.50 -2.98
CA VAL A 66 -15.31 9.03 -2.11
C VAL A 66 -15.68 7.73 -1.38
N GLY A 67 -16.89 7.65 -0.82
CA GLY A 67 -17.40 6.43 -0.19
C GLY A 67 -17.59 5.30 -1.20
N TRP A 68 -18.09 5.63 -2.40
CA TRP A 68 -18.26 4.65 -3.48
C TRP A 68 -16.93 4.07 -3.99
N SER A 69 -15.90 4.90 -4.14
CA SER A 69 -14.59 4.46 -4.63
C SER A 69 -13.82 3.68 -3.58
N ALA A 70 -13.59 4.24 -2.39
CA ALA A 70 -12.77 3.59 -1.36
C ALA A 70 -13.51 2.44 -0.64
N GLY A 71 -14.76 2.67 -0.25
CA GLY A 71 -15.58 1.71 0.47
C GLY A 71 -16.18 0.65 -0.45
N TYR A 72 -17.14 1.04 -1.28
CA TYR A 72 -17.91 0.08 -2.08
C TYR A 72 -17.07 -0.64 -3.13
N ALA A 73 -16.23 0.06 -3.90
CA ALA A 73 -15.46 -0.56 -4.97
C ALA A 73 -14.15 -1.17 -4.45
N ALA A 74 -13.16 -0.37 -4.04
CA ALA A 74 -11.81 -0.86 -3.78
C ALA A 74 -11.72 -1.89 -2.64
N MET A 75 -12.34 -1.62 -1.48
CA MET A 75 -12.34 -2.57 -0.36
C MET A 75 -13.08 -3.88 -0.70
N THR A 76 -14.20 -3.81 -1.44
CA THR A 76 -14.90 -5.01 -1.91
C THR A 76 -14.05 -5.83 -2.88
N ILE A 77 -13.40 -5.18 -3.84
CA ILE A 77 -12.51 -5.85 -4.81
C ILE A 77 -11.35 -6.55 -4.08
N GLU A 78 -10.67 -5.87 -3.15
CA GLU A 78 -9.61 -6.46 -2.33
C GLU A 78 -10.10 -7.70 -1.56
N ARG A 79 -11.31 -7.63 -0.96
CA ARG A 79 -11.92 -8.78 -0.27
C ARG A 79 -12.26 -9.91 -1.23
N ALA A 80 -12.83 -9.61 -2.38
CA ALA A 80 -13.16 -10.59 -3.41
C ALA A 80 -11.90 -11.32 -3.90
N ILE A 81 -10.79 -10.60 -4.11
CA ILE A 81 -9.50 -11.18 -4.51
C ILE A 81 -8.96 -12.11 -3.41
N ARG A 82 -8.93 -11.66 -2.14
CA ARG A 82 -8.48 -12.48 -1.00
C ARG A 82 -9.31 -13.75 -0.82
N GLN A 83 -10.63 -13.64 -1.02
CA GLN A 83 -11.58 -14.74 -0.87
C GLN A 83 -11.80 -15.54 -2.17
N LYS A 84 -11.12 -15.17 -3.26
CA LYS A 84 -11.23 -15.78 -4.59
C LYS A 84 -12.66 -15.78 -5.13
N TRP A 85 -13.44 -14.74 -4.84
CA TRP A 85 -14.78 -14.56 -5.37
C TRP A 85 -14.73 -13.97 -6.77
N THR A 86 -15.40 -14.63 -7.71
CA THR A 86 -15.60 -14.16 -9.09
C THR A 86 -17.07 -14.13 -9.51
N ASP A 87 -17.96 -14.69 -8.68
CA ASP A 87 -19.41 -14.59 -8.85
C ASP A 87 -19.88 -13.18 -8.47
N LYS A 88 -20.47 -12.48 -9.44
CA LYS A 88 -20.87 -11.06 -9.29
C LYS A 88 -21.93 -10.86 -8.22
N ASP A 89 -22.88 -11.79 -8.08
CA ASP A 89 -23.97 -11.68 -7.11
C ASP A 89 -23.43 -11.93 -5.70
N LEU A 90 -22.52 -12.89 -5.55
CA LEU A 90 -21.81 -13.13 -4.28
C LEU A 90 -20.99 -11.91 -3.86
N ILE A 91 -20.22 -11.33 -4.78
CA ILE A 91 -19.40 -10.13 -4.51
C ILE A 91 -20.32 -8.97 -4.09
N THR A 92 -21.39 -8.72 -4.85
CA THR A 92 -22.32 -7.61 -4.61
C THR A 92 -23.08 -7.78 -3.29
N LYS A 93 -23.51 -8.99 -2.95
CA LYS A 93 -24.15 -9.31 -1.66
C LYS A 93 -23.23 -9.09 -0.47
N ASN A 94 -21.92 -9.19 -0.68
CA ASN A 94 -20.89 -8.99 0.34
C ASN A 94 -20.13 -7.65 0.17
N ALA A 95 -20.62 -6.74 -0.67
CA ALA A 95 -19.98 -5.46 -0.89
C ALA A 95 -19.95 -4.62 0.38
N ASN A 96 -18.87 -3.88 0.58
CA ASN A 96 -18.76 -2.87 1.63
C ASN A 96 -19.64 -1.65 1.31
N SER A 97 -20.02 -0.92 2.35
CA SER A 97 -20.89 0.25 2.24
C SER A 97 -20.17 1.44 1.58
N ALA A 98 -20.86 2.12 0.66
CA ALA A 98 -20.44 3.45 0.20
C ALA A 98 -20.83 4.53 1.21
N LEU A 99 -22.05 4.45 1.74
CA LEU A 99 -22.65 5.55 2.49
C LEU A 99 -22.20 5.61 3.93
N PHE A 100 -21.73 4.52 4.54
CA PHE A 100 -21.26 4.50 5.92
C PHE A 100 -20.07 5.45 6.10
N ILE A 101 -19.04 5.33 5.25
CA ILE A 101 -17.88 6.22 5.29
C ILE A 101 -18.28 7.66 4.98
N TYR A 102 -19.17 7.84 4.00
CA TYR A 102 -19.65 9.16 3.63
C TYR A 102 -20.40 9.83 4.78
N ASN A 103 -21.40 9.16 5.37
CA ASN A 103 -22.25 9.69 6.45
C ASN A 103 -21.49 9.96 7.75
N LEU A 104 -20.38 9.23 8.01
CA LEU A 104 -19.52 9.53 9.16
C LEU A 104 -18.74 10.85 9.01
N LEU A 105 -18.66 11.40 7.81
CA LEU A 105 -17.80 12.53 7.45
C LEU A 105 -18.56 13.70 6.83
N SER A 106 -19.68 13.44 6.17
CA SER A 106 -20.57 14.44 5.60
C SER A 106 -21.37 15.12 6.71
N ASP A 107 -21.57 16.42 6.56
CA ASP A 107 -22.57 17.18 7.29
C ASP A 107 -23.98 17.00 6.67
N ASP A 108 -24.96 17.69 7.25
CA ASP A 108 -26.35 17.69 6.78
C ASP A 108 -26.50 18.30 5.37
N ASP A 109 -25.49 19.02 4.87
CA ASP A 109 -25.48 19.62 3.53
C ASP A 109 -24.98 18.65 2.45
N CYS A 110 -24.66 17.40 2.81
CA CYS A 110 -24.12 16.38 1.92
C CYS A 110 -22.90 16.91 1.10
N GLY A 111 -21.98 17.58 1.79
CA GLY A 111 -20.79 18.17 1.19
C GLY A 111 -19.81 17.15 0.58
N ALA A 112 -18.88 17.68 -0.21
CA ALA A 112 -17.73 16.93 -0.71
C ALA A 112 -16.75 16.60 0.43
N ILE A 113 -16.07 15.46 0.35
CA ILE A 113 -15.12 15.03 1.38
C ILE A 113 -13.71 14.82 0.82
N ARG A 114 -12.72 14.88 1.71
CA ARG A 114 -11.30 14.59 1.40
C ARG A 114 -11.04 13.09 1.51
N MET A 115 -10.39 12.51 0.50
CA MET A 115 -10.00 11.08 0.51
C MET A 115 -9.08 10.72 1.69
N PRO A 116 -8.05 11.53 2.06
CA PRO A 116 -7.23 11.25 3.24
C PRO A 116 -8.05 11.05 4.53
N THR A 117 -9.05 11.89 4.78
CA THR A 117 -9.94 11.77 5.95
C THR A 117 -10.78 10.49 5.90
N ALA A 118 -11.29 10.12 4.73
CA ALA A 118 -12.02 8.87 4.53
C ALA A 118 -11.14 7.65 4.81
N LEU A 119 -9.92 7.61 4.28
CA LEU A 119 -9.00 6.48 4.48
C LEU A 119 -8.54 6.35 5.94
N ARG A 120 -8.27 7.46 6.63
CA ARG A 120 -8.00 7.46 8.09
C ARG A 120 -9.20 6.93 8.89
N THR A 121 -10.42 7.33 8.51
CA THR A 121 -11.65 6.81 9.13
C THR A 121 -11.80 5.31 8.90
N MET A 122 -11.44 4.80 7.73
CA MET A 122 -11.43 3.36 7.44
C MET A 122 -10.33 2.59 8.21
N GLN A 123 -9.21 3.22 8.59
CA GLN A 123 -8.25 2.62 9.54
C GLN A 123 -8.84 2.57 10.96
N GLU A 124 -9.47 3.66 11.41
CA GLU A 124 -9.95 3.83 12.79
C GLU A 124 -11.27 3.11 13.11
N LYS A 125 -12.21 3.06 12.16
CA LYS A 125 -13.56 2.52 12.35
C LYS A 125 -13.85 1.32 11.45
N GLY A 126 -13.11 1.16 10.35
CA GLY A 126 -13.41 0.18 9.31
C GLY A 126 -14.62 0.56 8.48
N ASN A 127 -15.28 -0.42 7.86
CA ASN A 127 -16.47 -0.20 7.04
C ASN A 127 -17.45 -1.37 7.15
N CYS A 128 -18.75 -1.14 7.24
CA CYS A 128 -19.75 -2.21 7.26
C CYS A 128 -20.05 -2.75 5.85
N LEU A 129 -20.95 -3.73 5.75
CA LEU A 129 -21.49 -4.18 4.48
C LEU A 129 -22.59 -3.23 3.99
N ALA A 130 -22.69 -3.03 2.68
CA ALA A 130 -23.71 -2.16 2.07
C ALA A 130 -25.13 -2.51 2.52
N ARG A 131 -25.45 -3.81 2.66
CA ARG A 131 -26.77 -4.28 3.14
C ARG A 131 -27.13 -3.86 4.56
N GLU A 132 -26.18 -3.35 5.34
CA GLU A 132 -26.37 -2.90 6.71
C GLU A 132 -26.59 -1.39 6.81
N PHE A 133 -26.33 -0.62 5.74
CA PHE A 133 -26.34 0.85 5.79
C PHE A 133 -26.86 1.55 4.52
N ASP A 134 -26.57 1.02 3.33
CA ASP A 134 -26.87 1.64 2.02
C ASP A 134 -28.34 1.41 1.59
N PHE A 135 -29.30 1.87 2.39
CA PHE A 135 -30.74 1.69 2.12
C PHE A 135 -31.31 2.77 1.18
N ASP A 136 -30.90 4.03 1.37
CA ASP A 136 -31.22 5.15 0.50
C ASP A 136 -29.93 5.82 0.05
N VAL A 137 -29.71 5.88 -1.26
CA VAL A 137 -28.46 6.37 -1.85
C VAL A 137 -28.26 7.88 -1.69
N ASN A 138 -29.34 8.62 -1.43
CA ASN A 138 -29.31 10.07 -1.23
C ASN A 138 -29.27 10.47 0.25
N GLU A 139 -29.06 9.51 1.16
CA GLU A 139 -29.01 9.75 2.59
C GLU A 139 -27.59 10.19 3.05
N CYS A 140 -27.52 11.36 3.69
CA CYS A 140 -26.32 11.90 4.34
C CYS A 140 -26.65 12.33 5.78
N GLY A 141 -25.63 12.50 6.63
CA GLY A 141 -25.81 12.86 8.05
C GLY A 141 -26.41 11.78 8.95
N LYS A 142 -26.64 10.56 8.46
CA LYS A 142 -27.20 9.46 9.24
C LYS A 142 -26.20 8.88 10.22
N GLU A 143 -26.61 8.81 11.48
CA GLU A 143 -25.84 8.13 12.52
C GLU A 143 -25.83 6.61 12.33
N ALA A 144 -24.66 6.00 12.51
CA ALA A 144 -24.50 4.55 12.53
C ALA A 144 -24.86 3.98 13.90
N SER A 145 -25.72 2.95 13.91
CA SER A 145 -26.02 2.23 15.15
C SER A 145 -24.78 1.53 15.73
N PRO A 146 -24.75 1.24 17.06
CA PRO A 146 -23.65 0.50 17.66
C PRO A 146 -23.38 -0.86 17.00
N GLY A 147 -24.42 -1.56 16.53
CA GLY A 147 -24.26 -2.82 15.81
C GLY A 147 -23.56 -2.67 14.46
N VAL A 148 -23.86 -1.60 13.73
CA VAL A 148 -23.19 -1.28 12.46
C VAL A 148 -21.73 -0.88 12.70
N LEU A 149 -21.45 -0.08 13.73
CA LEU A 149 -20.08 0.28 14.11
C LEU A 149 -19.26 -0.97 14.50
N GLN A 150 -19.87 -1.91 15.22
CA GLN A 150 -19.23 -3.19 15.55
C GLN A 150 -18.95 -4.02 14.29
N SER A 151 -19.91 -4.12 13.36
CA SER A 151 -19.72 -4.80 12.07
C SER A 151 -18.58 -4.17 11.26
N ALA A 152 -18.54 -2.83 11.22
CA ALA A 152 -17.53 -2.07 10.50
C ALA A 152 -16.11 -2.36 10.99
N SER A 153 -15.94 -2.56 12.30
CA SER A 153 -14.62 -2.84 12.89
C SER A 153 -13.95 -4.11 12.38
N ASN A 154 -14.71 -5.03 11.77
CA ASN A 154 -14.17 -6.25 11.14
C ASN A 154 -13.47 -6.00 9.80
N PHE A 155 -13.68 -4.84 9.18
CA PHE A 155 -13.15 -4.50 7.86
C PHE A 155 -12.37 -3.18 7.91
N ARG A 156 -11.21 -3.21 8.59
CA ARG A 156 -10.30 -2.07 8.70
C ARG A 156 -9.24 -2.08 7.62
N LEU A 157 -8.73 -0.89 7.32
CA LEU A 157 -7.45 -0.74 6.64
C LEU A 157 -6.31 -0.91 7.64
N ASP A 158 -5.26 -1.63 7.27
CA ASP A 158 -3.99 -1.67 8.01
C ASP A 158 -3.15 -0.44 7.65
N GLU A 159 -3.05 -0.16 6.36
CA GLU A 159 -2.27 0.93 5.80
C GLU A 159 -2.91 1.42 4.49
N PHE A 160 -2.65 2.68 4.17
CA PHE A 160 -2.80 3.19 2.82
C PHE A 160 -1.59 4.07 2.48
N ILE A 161 -1.27 4.15 1.20
CA ILE A 161 -0.17 4.98 0.72
C ILE A 161 -0.61 5.80 -0.49
N ARG A 162 0.02 6.95 -0.69
CA ARG A 162 0.00 7.66 -1.98
C ARG A 162 0.95 6.97 -2.96
N LEU A 163 0.57 6.94 -4.24
CA LEU A 163 1.35 6.27 -5.28
C LEU A 163 2.28 7.20 -6.04
N PHE A 164 2.08 8.51 -5.97
CA PHE A 164 2.93 9.53 -6.59
C PHE A 164 2.65 10.89 -5.96
N ASP A 165 3.54 11.87 -6.15
CA ASP A 165 3.27 13.29 -5.94
C ASP A 165 2.54 13.87 -7.17
N PRO A 166 1.60 14.82 -7.02
CA PRO A 166 0.91 15.42 -8.18
C PRO A 166 1.87 16.05 -9.21
N ARG A 167 3.09 16.43 -8.80
CA ARG A 167 4.15 17.02 -9.62
C ARG A 167 5.07 15.98 -10.28
N ASP A 168 4.94 14.70 -9.94
CA ASP A 168 5.74 13.64 -10.55
C ASP A 168 5.52 13.54 -12.06
N SER A 169 6.53 13.03 -12.77
CA SER A 169 6.44 12.78 -14.20
C SER A 169 5.36 11.76 -14.52
N ALA A 170 4.80 11.84 -15.73
CA ALA A 170 3.80 10.89 -16.20
C ALA A 170 4.27 9.43 -16.05
N THR A 171 5.55 9.17 -16.37
CA THR A 171 6.19 7.86 -16.28
C THR A 171 6.13 7.28 -14.86
N ILE A 172 6.42 8.09 -13.84
CA ILE A 172 6.35 7.66 -12.43
C ILE A 172 4.90 7.34 -12.05
N LYS A 173 3.95 8.23 -12.39
CA LYS A 173 2.53 8.04 -12.08
C LYS A 173 2.00 6.73 -12.66
N ILE A 174 2.29 6.47 -13.95
CA ILE A 174 1.83 5.28 -14.66
C ILE A 174 2.51 4.03 -14.09
N LYS A 175 3.84 4.06 -13.91
CA LYS A 175 4.62 2.94 -13.37
C LYS A 175 4.08 2.50 -12.01
N ASN A 176 3.89 3.44 -11.09
CA ASN A 176 3.49 3.12 -9.72
C ASN A 176 2.06 2.56 -9.65
N VAL A 177 1.13 3.08 -10.44
CA VAL A 177 -0.24 2.50 -10.55
C VAL A 177 -0.20 1.08 -11.14
N LYS A 178 0.58 0.85 -12.21
CA LYS A 178 0.75 -0.50 -12.78
C LYS A 178 1.38 -1.48 -11.80
N MET A 179 2.37 -1.06 -11.02
CA MET A 179 3.00 -1.90 -10.00
C MET A 179 1.99 -2.40 -8.97
N VAL A 180 1.06 -1.54 -8.52
CA VAL A 180 0.00 -1.95 -7.58
C VAL A 180 -0.99 -2.91 -8.25
N LEU A 181 -1.44 -2.60 -9.47
CA LEU A 181 -2.38 -3.46 -10.21
C LEU A 181 -1.78 -4.84 -10.51
N ALA A 182 -0.49 -4.93 -10.80
CA ALA A 182 0.24 -6.19 -11.02
C ALA A 182 0.22 -7.12 -9.80
N GLN A 183 0.04 -6.56 -8.59
CA GLN A 183 -0.16 -7.32 -7.35
C GLN A 183 -1.63 -7.67 -7.11
N HIS A 184 -2.49 -7.54 -8.12
CA HIS A 184 -3.93 -7.76 -8.07
C HIS A 184 -4.62 -6.87 -7.03
N LYS A 185 -4.30 -5.57 -7.06
CA LYS A 185 -4.87 -4.58 -6.14
C LYS A 185 -5.51 -3.42 -6.90
N PRO A 186 -6.77 -3.05 -6.59
CA PRO A 186 -7.38 -1.85 -7.16
C PRO A 186 -6.70 -0.59 -6.65
N VAL A 187 -6.72 0.47 -7.45
CA VAL A 187 -6.18 1.78 -7.08
C VAL A 187 -7.30 2.79 -6.99
N VAL A 188 -7.51 3.38 -5.82
CA VAL A 188 -8.45 4.50 -5.67
C VAL A 188 -7.79 5.75 -6.23
N ILE A 189 -8.53 6.53 -7.01
CA ILE A 189 -8.00 7.73 -7.67
C ILE A 189 -8.85 8.96 -7.41
N GLY A 190 -8.19 10.11 -7.38
CA GLY A 190 -8.81 11.43 -7.42
C GLY A 190 -8.46 12.13 -8.74
N MET A 191 -9.48 12.36 -9.57
CA MET A 191 -9.31 12.91 -10.91
C MET A 191 -9.93 14.31 -11.02
N LYS A 192 -9.22 15.20 -11.70
CA LYS A 192 -9.72 16.50 -12.14
C LYS A 192 -10.69 16.27 -13.31
N ILE A 193 -11.99 16.44 -13.07
CA ILE A 193 -13.03 16.28 -14.09
C ILE A 193 -13.27 17.60 -14.82
N LEU A 194 -13.43 17.51 -16.15
CA LEU A 194 -13.85 18.61 -17.01
C LEU A 194 -15.32 18.42 -17.41
N ASN A 195 -16.01 19.49 -17.85
CA ASN A 195 -17.42 19.43 -18.21
C ASN A 195 -17.74 18.44 -19.35
N ASN A 196 -16.81 18.20 -20.28
CA ASN A 196 -16.97 17.17 -21.31
C ASN A 196 -17.02 15.73 -20.78
N PHE A 197 -16.67 15.49 -19.51
CA PHE A 197 -16.82 14.16 -18.91
C PHE A 197 -18.30 13.77 -18.74
N TYR A 198 -19.19 14.76 -18.58
CA TYR A 198 -20.64 14.54 -18.52
C TYR A 198 -21.26 14.12 -19.85
N THR A 199 -20.52 14.25 -20.96
CA THR A 199 -21.01 13.84 -22.29
C THR A 199 -20.72 12.37 -22.59
N ILE A 200 -20.15 11.62 -21.65
CA ILE A 200 -19.92 10.18 -21.80
C ILE A 200 -21.27 9.46 -21.65
N GLU A 201 -21.69 8.80 -22.71
CA GLU A 201 -22.97 8.11 -22.79
C GLU A 201 -22.82 6.58 -22.63
N ALA A 202 -23.96 5.87 -22.58
CA ALA A 202 -23.98 4.42 -22.55
C ALA A 202 -23.29 3.84 -23.80
N GLY A 203 -22.30 2.98 -23.59
CA GLY A 203 -21.53 2.33 -24.66
C GLY A 203 -20.22 3.04 -25.01
N ASP A 204 -20.01 4.27 -24.53
CA ASP A 204 -18.73 4.95 -24.72
C ASP A 204 -17.62 4.25 -23.94
N ARG A 205 -16.51 4.01 -24.64
CA ARG A 205 -15.39 3.23 -24.09
C ARG A 205 -14.29 4.08 -23.49
N SER A 206 -14.24 5.37 -23.78
CA SER A 206 -13.12 6.24 -23.43
C SER A 206 -13.56 7.67 -23.24
N TRP A 207 -12.82 8.39 -22.40
CA TRP A 207 -12.92 9.83 -22.29
C TRP A 207 -11.85 10.52 -23.16
N PHE A 208 -12.26 11.59 -23.85
CA PHE A 208 -11.39 12.44 -24.66
C PHE A 208 -11.41 13.87 -24.08
N PRO A 209 -10.56 14.18 -23.10
CA PRO A 209 -10.58 15.44 -22.36
C PRO A 209 -10.32 16.67 -23.26
N ASN A 210 -9.74 16.47 -24.44
CA ASN A 210 -9.44 17.51 -25.42
C ASN A 210 -10.58 17.80 -26.42
N ILE A 211 -11.75 17.18 -26.28
CA ILE A 211 -12.91 17.38 -27.17
C ILE A 211 -14.10 17.91 -26.36
N GLY A 212 -14.79 18.94 -26.85
CA GLY A 212 -15.94 19.52 -26.17
C GLY A 212 -15.58 20.56 -25.11
N ASP A 213 -16.41 20.70 -24.07
CA ASP A 213 -16.21 21.68 -22.99
C ASP A 213 -15.10 21.22 -22.02
N GLN A 214 -13.97 21.92 -22.05
CA GLN A 214 -12.79 21.60 -21.24
C GLN A 214 -12.72 22.39 -19.93
N THR A 215 -13.78 23.10 -19.54
CA THR A 215 -13.81 23.83 -18.27
C THR A 215 -13.82 22.87 -17.09
N PHE A 216 -13.11 23.24 -16.01
CA PHE A 216 -13.01 22.42 -14.81
C PHE A 216 -14.37 22.31 -14.12
N ALA A 217 -14.84 21.07 -13.93
CA ALA A 217 -16.11 20.77 -13.30
C ALA A 217 -15.97 20.47 -11.80
N GLY A 218 -14.90 19.78 -11.39
CA GLY A 218 -14.65 19.43 -9.99
C GLY A 218 -13.76 18.20 -9.82
N GLY A 219 -13.57 17.77 -8.57
CA GLY A 219 -12.86 16.54 -8.23
C GLY A 219 -13.80 15.34 -8.14
N HIS A 220 -13.40 14.21 -8.73
CA HIS A 220 -14.16 12.96 -8.66
C HIS A 220 -13.28 11.80 -8.23
N ALA A 221 -13.85 10.95 -7.37
CA ALA A 221 -13.17 9.75 -6.90
C ALA A 221 -13.69 8.50 -7.63
N MET A 222 -12.77 7.70 -8.16
CA MET A 222 -13.05 6.49 -8.93
C MET A 222 -12.02 5.40 -8.61
N VAL A 223 -12.11 4.24 -9.26
CA VAL A 223 -11.16 3.13 -9.03
C VAL A 223 -10.58 2.63 -10.34
N VAL A 224 -9.26 2.58 -10.43
CA VAL A 224 -8.56 1.86 -11.50
C VAL A 224 -8.62 0.37 -11.17
N VAL A 225 -9.15 -0.41 -12.10
CA VAL A 225 -9.38 -1.85 -11.97
C VAL A 225 -8.64 -2.66 -13.03
N GLY A 226 -7.72 -2.04 -13.75
CA GLY A 226 -6.91 -2.72 -14.76
C GLY A 226 -6.15 -1.77 -15.64
N TYR A 227 -5.30 -2.33 -16.49
CA TYR A 227 -4.57 -1.62 -17.54
C TYR A 227 -4.29 -2.56 -18.71
N ASP A 228 -4.07 -2.00 -19.88
CA ASP A 228 -3.65 -2.72 -21.09
C ASP A 228 -2.73 -1.79 -21.88
N ASP A 229 -1.46 -2.18 -22.02
CA ASP A 229 -0.41 -1.42 -22.71
C ASP A 229 -0.63 -1.32 -24.23
N GLN A 230 -1.47 -2.19 -24.80
CA GLN A 230 -1.87 -2.13 -26.21
C GLN A 230 -3.17 -1.34 -26.41
N LYS A 231 -3.88 -0.99 -25.34
CA LYS A 231 -5.16 -0.28 -25.44
C LYS A 231 -4.98 1.09 -26.09
N PHE A 232 -5.69 1.29 -27.20
CA PHE A 232 -5.62 2.51 -27.99
C PHE A 232 -4.22 2.89 -28.51
N ASN A 233 -3.31 1.91 -28.60
CA ASN A 233 -2.03 2.08 -29.26
C ASN A 233 -2.25 2.27 -30.76
N PRO A 234 -1.93 3.43 -31.35
CA PRO A 234 -2.16 3.68 -32.76
C PRO A 234 -1.12 3.01 -33.68
N GLY A 235 -0.16 2.23 -33.14
CA GLY A 235 0.94 1.63 -33.90
C GLY A 235 1.94 2.66 -34.44
N ARG A 236 1.92 3.89 -33.89
CA ARG A 236 2.76 5.01 -34.34
C ARG A 236 4.02 5.15 -33.47
N SER A 237 5.13 5.49 -34.11
CA SER A 237 6.46 5.62 -33.50
C SER A 237 6.75 6.99 -32.88
N ASP A 238 5.79 7.93 -32.89
CA ASP A 238 5.96 9.32 -32.46
C ASP A 238 5.55 9.60 -31.00
N LEU A 239 4.86 8.68 -30.35
CA LEU A 239 4.58 8.73 -28.90
C LEU A 239 5.65 7.97 -28.13
N ALA A 240 6.15 8.56 -27.03
CA ALA A 240 7.00 7.85 -26.07
C ALA A 240 6.31 6.54 -25.65
N ASP A 241 7.03 5.41 -25.71
CA ASP A 241 6.46 4.06 -25.57
C ASP A 241 5.66 3.86 -24.27
N GLU A 242 6.10 4.52 -23.20
CA GLU A 242 5.49 4.54 -21.86
C GLU A 242 4.14 5.25 -21.75
N MET A 243 3.71 6.00 -22.77
CA MET A 243 2.39 6.67 -22.81
C MET A 243 1.36 5.90 -23.65
N LYS A 244 1.73 4.73 -24.19
CA LYS A 244 0.86 3.86 -24.99
C LYS A 244 0.11 2.92 -24.06
N GLY A 245 -1.21 2.84 -24.23
CA GLY A 245 -2.08 2.05 -23.37
C GLY A 245 -3.11 2.91 -22.64
N ALA A 246 -3.91 2.24 -21.80
CA ALA A 246 -4.92 2.89 -20.99
C ALA A 246 -5.18 2.14 -19.69
N PHE A 247 -5.61 2.88 -18.68
CA PHE A 247 -6.18 2.35 -17.45
C PHE A 247 -7.68 2.13 -17.62
N LYS A 248 -8.19 1.00 -17.10
CA LYS A 248 -9.62 0.72 -17.00
C LYS A 248 -10.14 1.23 -15.67
N ILE A 249 -11.12 2.12 -15.70
CA ILE A 249 -11.65 2.81 -14.53
C ILE A 249 -13.10 2.41 -14.31
N MET A 250 -13.43 2.02 -13.08
CA MET A 250 -14.78 1.79 -12.58
C MET A 250 -15.32 3.10 -11.98
N ASN A 251 -16.52 3.51 -12.41
CA ASN A 251 -17.21 4.69 -11.90
C ASN A 251 -18.43 4.31 -11.04
N SER A 252 -19.02 5.28 -10.36
CA SER A 252 -20.19 5.18 -9.48
C SER A 252 -21.44 5.85 -10.06
N TRP A 253 -21.55 5.92 -11.39
CA TRP A 253 -22.65 6.56 -12.13
C TRP A 253 -23.56 5.53 -12.84
N GLY A 254 -23.59 4.30 -12.33
CA GLY A 254 -24.47 3.25 -12.82
C GLY A 254 -24.02 2.59 -14.12
N LYS A 255 -24.71 1.50 -14.47
CA LYS A 255 -24.39 0.66 -15.64
C LYS A 255 -24.68 1.33 -16.99
N ASN A 256 -25.49 2.38 -17.00
CA ASN A 256 -25.85 3.11 -18.22
C ASN A 256 -24.87 4.24 -18.52
N TRP A 257 -23.79 4.39 -17.74
CA TRP A 257 -22.72 5.32 -18.01
C TRP A 257 -21.51 4.56 -18.59
N GLY A 258 -20.91 5.08 -19.67
CA GLY A 258 -19.78 4.44 -20.34
C GLY A 258 -20.07 3.00 -20.78
N GLU A 259 -19.05 2.15 -20.82
CA GLU A 259 -19.18 0.74 -21.14
C GLU A 259 -19.54 -0.05 -19.87
N LYS A 260 -20.84 -0.09 -19.54
CA LYS A 260 -21.39 -0.80 -18.38
C LYS A 260 -20.86 -0.29 -17.02
N GLY A 261 -20.63 1.02 -16.92
CA GLY A 261 -20.08 1.66 -15.73
C GLY A 261 -18.55 1.79 -15.70
N PHE A 262 -17.89 1.43 -16.82
CA PHE A 262 -16.45 1.51 -16.97
C PHE A 262 -16.06 2.37 -18.16
N ILE A 263 -14.88 2.97 -18.09
CA ILE A 263 -14.20 3.58 -19.24
C ILE A 263 -12.72 3.20 -19.24
N TRP A 264 -12.09 3.36 -20.39
CA TRP A 264 -10.65 3.35 -20.54
C TRP A 264 -10.13 4.78 -20.63
N VAL A 265 -9.11 5.11 -19.86
CA VAL A 265 -8.44 6.42 -19.89
C VAL A 265 -7.00 6.20 -20.30
N ARG A 266 -6.61 6.81 -21.43
CA ARG A 266 -5.23 6.75 -21.95
C ARG A 266 -4.24 7.18 -20.88
N TYR A 267 -3.07 6.55 -20.84
CA TYR A 267 -2.04 6.87 -19.85
C TYR A 267 -1.65 8.34 -19.82
N ALA A 268 -1.54 9.00 -20.99
CA ALA A 268 -1.28 10.43 -21.08
C ALA A 268 -2.36 11.28 -20.38
N HIS A 269 -3.65 10.98 -20.64
CA HIS A 269 -4.76 11.68 -19.99
C HIS A 269 -4.81 11.37 -18.49
N PHE A 270 -4.54 10.12 -18.09
CA PHE A 270 -4.46 9.77 -16.68
C PHE A 270 -3.36 10.57 -15.97
N ALA A 271 -2.15 10.65 -16.52
CA ALA A 271 -1.04 11.38 -15.92
C ALA A 271 -1.32 12.89 -15.76
N GLU A 272 -2.06 13.47 -16.70
CA GLU A 272 -2.45 14.88 -16.71
C GLU A 272 -3.59 15.18 -15.72
N TYR A 273 -4.65 14.39 -15.74
CA TYR A 273 -5.89 14.68 -15.01
C TYR A 273 -6.00 13.96 -13.66
N CYS A 274 -5.27 12.86 -13.43
CA CYS A 274 -5.24 12.18 -12.13
C CYS A 274 -4.29 12.92 -11.18
N ARG A 275 -4.86 13.53 -10.15
CA ARG A 275 -4.11 14.27 -9.13
C ARG A 275 -3.69 13.37 -7.98
N HIS A 276 -4.56 12.46 -7.56
CA HIS A 276 -4.33 11.57 -6.41
C HIS A 276 -4.49 10.10 -6.80
N ALA A 277 -3.66 9.22 -6.25
CA ALA A 277 -3.82 7.78 -6.37
C ALA A 277 -3.37 7.06 -5.09
N TYR A 278 -4.15 6.09 -4.65
CA TYR A 278 -3.97 5.41 -3.37
C TYR A 278 -4.00 3.89 -3.54
N ALA A 279 -3.07 3.20 -2.88
CA ALA A 279 -3.18 1.77 -2.64
C ALA A 279 -3.65 1.52 -1.21
N LEU A 280 -4.58 0.57 -1.06
CA LEU A 280 -5.20 0.23 0.21
C LEU A 280 -4.75 -1.17 0.65
N MET A 281 -4.38 -1.32 1.92
CA MET A 281 -4.03 -2.60 2.51
C MET A 281 -5.07 -2.96 3.55
N LEU A 282 -5.87 -4.00 3.31
CA LEU A 282 -6.84 -4.45 4.31
C LEU A 282 -6.13 -5.17 5.46
N GLN A 283 -6.63 -4.92 6.65
CA GLN A 283 -6.09 -5.48 7.88
C GLN A 283 -6.19 -7.02 7.92
N GLY A 284 -5.06 -7.68 8.20
CA GLY A 284 -5.00 -9.11 8.54
C GLY A 284 -5.04 -9.39 10.06
N GLY A 285 -5.19 -8.33 10.86
CA GLY A 285 -5.30 -8.34 12.33
C GLY A 285 -4.76 -7.01 12.90
N ALA A 286 -5.00 -6.71 14.18
CA ALA A 286 -4.64 -5.42 14.78
C ALA A 286 -3.16 -5.04 14.58
N PRO A 287 -2.83 -3.72 14.46
CA PRO A 287 -1.45 -3.27 14.42
C PRO A 287 -0.77 -3.63 15.72
N ILE A 288 0.52 -3.91 15.66
CA ILE A 288 1.26 -4.36 16.82
C ILE A 288 1.57 -3.16 17.72
N ASP A 289 1.04 -3.19 18.95
CA ASP A 289 1.24 -2.18 19.98
C ASP A 289 1.58 -2.81 21.34
N PHE A 290 2.87 -2.95 21.59
CA PHE A 290 3.41 -3.58 22.79
C PHE A 290 3.13 -2.83 24.10
N ASN A 291 2.67 -1.58 24.06
CA ASN A 291 2.31 -0.84 25.28
C ASN A 291 0.96 -1.29 25.85
N THR A 292 0.09 -1.87 25.02
CA THR A 292 -1.26 -2.30 25.41
C THR A 292 -1.44 -3.81 25.32
N ASP A 293 -0.57 -4.52 24.60
CA ASP A 293 -0.60 -5.97 24.40
C ASP A 293 0.07 -6.79 25.53
N MET A 294 -0.31 -6.54 26.79
CA MET A 294 0.18 -7.33 27.94
C MET A 294 -0.56 -8.65 28.17
N THR A 295 -1.64 -8.92 27.42
CA THR A 295 -2.42 -10.15 27.58
C THR A 295 -1.71 -11.34 26.90
N PRO A 296 -1.54 -12.48 27.60
CA PRO A 296 -1.12 -13.73 26.99
C PRO A 296 -2.07 -14.13 25.85
N GLU A 297 -1.59 -14.89 24.87
CA GLU A 297 -2.48 -15.50 23.89
C GLU A 297 -3.53 -16.35 24.60
N SER A 298 -4.80 -16.18 24.24
CA SER A 298 -5.87 -17.09 24.67
C SER A 298 -5.54 -18.49 24.13
N PRO A 299 -5.58 -19.55 24.97
CA PRO A 299 -5.37 -20.93 24.53
C PRO A 299 -6.47 -21.43 23.58
N ASP A 300 -7.57 -20.69 23.42
CA ASP A 300 -8.66 -20.99 22.50
C ASP A 300 -8.36 -20.40 21.11
N ALA A 301 -7.24 -20.81 20.52
CA ALA A 301 -6.95 -20.50 19.14
C ALA A 301 -7.73 -21.49 18.26
N GLN A 302 -8.83 -21.03 17.66
CA GLN A 302 -9.34 -21.65 16.43
C GLN A 302 -8.15 -21.96 15.52
N GLU A 303 -8.15 -23.14 14.90
CA GLU A 303 -7.02 -23.67 14.11
C GLU A 303 -6.56 -22.62 13.08
N ARG A 304 -5.48 -21.89 13.38
CA ARG A 304 -4.99 -20.80 12.53
C ARG A 304 -4.48 -21.38 11.22
N ASP A 305 -4.73 -20.68 10.12
CA ASP A 305 -4.24 -21.08 8.81
C ASP A 305 -2.71 -21.23 8.81
N LEU A 306 -2.21 -22.22 8.08
CA LEU A 306 -0.78 -22.40 7.89
C LEU A 306 -0.25 -21.26 7.01
N ARG A 307 0.75 -20.54 7.53
CA ARG A 307 1.39 -19.41 6.86
C ARG A 307 2.81 -19.78 6.46
N SER A 308 3.27 -19.25 5.33
CA SER A 308 4.64 -19.41 4.85
C SER A 308 5.24 -18.05 4.55
N LEU A 309 6.43 -17.81 5.08
CA LEU A 309 7.11 -16.52 5.06
C LEU A 309 8.57 -16.75 4.71
N SER A 310 9.14 -15.90 3.88
CA SER A 310 10.57 -15.89 3.62
C SER A 310 11.08 -14.50 3.28
N GLY A 311 12.34 -14.28 3.58
CA GLY A 311 13.04 -13.06 3.26
C GLY A 311 14.54 -13.27 3.29
N THR A 312 15.27 -12.38 2.63
CA THR A 312 16.73 -12.36 2.65
C THR A 312 17.22 -10.97 3.02
N PHE A 313 18.39 -10.94 3.65
CA PHE A 313 19.10 -9.74 4.01
C PHE A 313 20.50 -9.84 3.42
N GLY A 314 20.99 -8.80 2.77
CA GLY A 314 22.29 -8.79 2.11
C GLY A 314 23.14 -7.65 2.66
N PHE A 315 24.43 -7.91 2.84
CA PHE A 315 25.43 -6.88 3.15
C PHE A 315 26.37 -6.78 1.94
N LYS A 316 26.42 -5.62 1.30
CA LYS A 316 27.23 -5.39 0.12
C LYS A 316 28.31 -4.36 0.38
N LEU A 317 29.57 -4.74 0.26
CA LEU A 317 30.70 -3.83 0.48
C LEU A 317 30.98 -3.04 -0.79
N TYR A 318 31.21 -1.74 -0.65
CA TYR A 318 31.65 -0.90 -1.75
C TYR A 318 33.03 -1.35 -2.22
N THR A 319 33.18 -1.54 -3.54
CA THR A 319 34.41 -2.08 -4.12
C THR A 319 35.48 -1.02 -4.37
N GLY A 320 35.17 0.26 -4.18
CA GLY A 320 36.02 1.38 -4.62
C GLY A 320 35.92 1.69 -6.11
N GLN A 321 35.09 0.95 -6.86
CA GLN A 321 34.95 1.07 -8.30
C GLN A 321 33.58 1.63 -8.69
N TRP A 322 33.55 2.31 -9.84
CA TRP A 322 32.36 2.84 -10.46
C TRP A 322 32.18 2.20 -11.84
N PHE A 323 30.93 1.94 -12.22
CA PHE A 323 30.57 1.46 -13.55
C PHE A 323 29.34 2.23 -14.04
N ASN A 324 29.42 2.88 -15.20
CA ASN A 324 28.37 3.74 -15.74
C ASN A 324 27.82 4.75 -14.72
N ASP A 325 28.72 5.47 -14.05
CA ASP A 325 28.41 6.46 -13.01
C ASP A 325 27.65 5.91 -11.78
N GLN A 326 27.63 4.59 -11.61
CA GLN A 326 27.03 3.92 -10.46
C GLN A 326 28.11 3.23 -9.60
N PRO A 327 28.07 3.37 -8.27
CA PRO A 327 29.01 2.70 -7.39
C PRO A 327 28.81 1.19 -7.41
N LEU A 328 29.90 0.43 -7.53
CA LEU A 328 29.85 -1.03 -7.57
C LEU A 328 30.00 -1.60 -6.16
N PHE A 329 29.04 -2.44 -5.77
CA PHE A 329 29.06 -3.16 -4.51
C PHE A 329 29.15 -4.67 -4.72
N ARG A 330 29.74 -5.37 -3.75
CA ARG A 330 29.92 -6.81 -3.77
C ARG A 330 29.30 -7.45 -2.54
N ASP A 331 28.42 -8.43 -2.74
CA ASP A 331 27.87 -9.26 -1.68
C ASP A 331 28.98 -9.86 -0.82
N GLN A 332 28.75 -9.89 0.50
CA GLN A 332 29.68 -10.46 1.47
C GLN A 332 29.13 -11.76 2.03
N ASP A 333 30.03 -12.75 2.18
CA ASP A 333 29.72 -14.02 2.82
C ASP A 333 29.55 -13.82 4.32
N VAL A 334 28.60 -14.57 4.89
CA VAL A 334 28.25 -14.55 6.30
C VAL A 334 28.34 -15.94 6.91
N MET A 335 28.46 -16.00 8.23
CA MET A 335 28.37 -17.25 8.99
C MET A 335 27.14 -17.23 9.89
N LEU A 336 26.25 -18.22 9.73
CA LEU A 336 25.17 -18.46 10.67
C LEU A 336 25.74 -19.01 11.99
N LYS A 337 25.43 -18.35 13.11
CA LYS A 337 25.66 -18.83 14.48
C LYS A 337 24.30 -18.92 15.16
N ASP A 338 23.86 -20.14 15.49
CA ASP A 338 22.55 -20.41 16.08
C ASP A 338 21.37 -19.78 15.29
N ASN A 339 20.90 -18.61 15.72
CA ASN A 339 19.77 -17.86 15.16
C ASN A 339 20.15 -16.46 14.63
N TYR A 340 21.44 -16.15 14.50
CA TYR A 340 21.96 -14.87 14.02
C TYR A 340 23.14 -15.05 13.07
N TYR A 341 23.49 -14.00 12.33
CA TYR A 341 24.59 -14.03 11.37
C TYR A 341 25.75 -13.17 11.84
N VAL A 342 26.96 -13.57 11.46
CA VAL A 342 28.20 -12.82 11.72
C VAL A 342 28.91 -12.57 10.41
N LEU A 343 29.33 -11.33 10.21
CA LEU A 343 30.22 -10.93 9.13
C LEU A 343 31.69 -11.05 9.61
N PRO A 344 32.62 -11.53 8.78
CA PRO A 344 34.03 -11.45 9.09
C PRO A 344 34.47 -10.00 9.36
N GLU A 345 35.51 -9.83 10.17
CA GLU A 345 36.06 -8.55 10.61
C GLU A 345 36.21 -7.52 9.49
N ARG A 346 35.73 -6.30 9.75
CA ARG A 346 35.70 -5.14 8.85
C ARG A 346 36.58 -4.02 9.39
N LYS A 347 36.81 -3.00 8.55
CA LYS A 347 37.63 -1.84 8.92
C LYS A 347 36.79 -0.60 9.14
N ILE A 348 37.20 0.25 10.07
CA ILE A 348 36.64 1.61 10.18
C ILE A 348 36.79 2.33 8.84
N GLY A 349 35.70 2.94 8.37
CA GLY A 349 35.62 3.62 7.09
C GLY A 349 35.13 2.74 5.93
N ASP A 350 34.97 1.43 6.13
CA ASP A 350 34.33 0.57 5.13
C ASP A 350 32.92 1.09 4.82
N GLN A 351 32.64 1.23 3.53
CA GLN A 351 31.35 1.69 3.02
C GLN A 351 30.53 0.51 2.51
N PHE A 352 29.23 0.48 2.80
CA PHE A 352 28.38 -0.66 2.47
C PHE A 352 26.94 -0.26 2.15
N GLN A 353 26.24 -1.16 1.46
CA GLN A 353 24.80 -1.15 1.25
C GLN A 353 24.17 -2.36 1.91
N LEU A 354 22.87 -2.25 2.19
CA LEU A 354 22.05 -3.36 2.64
C LEU A 354 20.95 -3.63 1.64
N ASP A 355 20.69 -4.90 1.34
CA ASP A 355 19.56 -5.32 0.51
C ASP A 355 18.60 -6.18 1.33
N VAL A 356 17.34 -5.78 1.41
CA VAL A 356 16.29 -6.55 2.09
C VAL A 356 15.28 -7.00 1.07
N THR A 357 15.17 -8.30 0.82
CA THR A 357 14.17 -8.87 -0.09
C THR A 357 13.10 -9.60 0.72
N SER A 358 11.85 -9.31 0.43
CA SER A 358 10.70 -9.95 1.07
C SER A 358 9.86 -10.70 0.04
N GLU A 359 9.52 -11.94 0.35
CA GLU A 359 8.57 -12.73 -0.45
C GLU A 359 7.13 -12.56 0.04
N PHE A 360 6.85 -11.51 0.83
CA PHE A 360 5.50 -11.22 1.29
C PHE A 360 4.66 -10.61 0.18
N ALA A 361 3.42 -11.07 0.04
CA ALA A 361 2.46 -10.40 -0.84
C ALA A 361 2.15 -8.99 -0.33
N ASN A 362 2.04 -8.84 0.99
CA ASN A 362 2.00 -7.55 1.70
C ASN A 362 2.71 -7.74 3.03
N GLY A 363 3.77 -6.98 3.27
CA GLY A 363 4.43 -7.00 4.57
C GLY A 363 5.22 -5.74 4.82
N PHE A 364 5.66 -5.59 6.06
CA PHE A 364 6.32 -4.42 6.56
C PHE A 364 7.76 -4.77 6.92
N ILE A 365 8.69 -3.94 6.48
CA ILE A 365 10.10 -4.06 6.79
C ILE A 365 10.52 -2.91 7.68
N TYR A 366 11.28 -3.24 8.72
CA TYR A 366 11.93 -2.26 9.58
C TYR A 366 13.41 -2.62 9.65
N VAL A 367 14.28 -1.64 9.39
CA VAL A 367 15.74 -1.83 9.43
C VAL A 367 16.32 -0.78 10.36
N PHE A 368 17.05 -1.24 11.36
CA PHE A 368 17.73 -0.38 12.31
C PHE A 368 19.02 -1.03 12.80
N SER A 369 19.89 -0.26 13.42
CA SER A 369 21.13 -0.75 14.01
C SER A 369 21.32 -0.29 15.44
N VAL A 370 22.12 -1.05 16.19
CA VAL A 370 22.68 -0.64 17.48
C VAL A 370 24.20 -0.69 17.37
N ASP A 371 24.84 0.46 17.51
CA ASP A 371 26.30 0.59 17.41
C ASP A 371 27.01 0.14 18.71
N PRO A 372 28.35 0.01 18.71
CA PRO A 372 29.11 -0.43 19.88
C PRO A 372 28.98 0.49 21.12
N GLN A 373 28.56 1.74 20.92
CA GLN A 373 28.33 2.72 21.99
C GLN A 373 26.88 2.71 22.48
N GLY A 374 26.04 1.84 21.94
CA GLY A 374 24.62 1.74 22.28
C GLY A 374 23.78 2.84 21.65
N LYS A 375 24.20 3.43 20.54
CA LYS A 375 23.35 4.34 19.76
C LYS A 375 22.48 3.52 18.81
N VAL A 376 21.18 3.82 18.83
CA VAL A 376 20.21 3.24 17.91
C VAL A 376 20.10 4.13 16.68
N GLU A 377 20.12 3.53 15.48
CA GLU A 377 19.93 4.25 14.23
C GLU A 377 18.87 3.55 13.37
N VAL A 378 17.81 4.27 13.00
CA VAL A 378 16.80 3.76 12.06
C VAL A 378 17.25 4.04 10.63
N HIS A 379 17.29 2.97 9.83
CA HIS A 379 17.66 3.01 8.42
C HIS A 379 16.44 2.96 7.50
N PHE A 380 15.37 2.26 7.91
CA PHE A 380 14.10 2.19 7.19
C PHE A 380 12.92 1.85 8.12
N PRO A 381 11.72 2.44 7.93
CA PRO A 381 11.39 3.47 6.92
C PRO A 381 11.93 4.86 7.27
N LYS A 382 12.22 5.68 6.25
CA LYS A 382 12.61 7.08 6.44
C LYS A 382 11.36 7.94 6.67
N SER A 383 10.99 8.11 7.94
CA SER A 383 9.88 8.97 8.33
C SER A 383 10.16 9.60 9.69
N ALA A 384 9.75 10.87 9.85
CA ALA A 384 9.85 11.61 11.11
C ALA A 384 9.21 10.86 12.29
N SER A 385 8.24 9.98 12.01
CA SER A 385 7.57 9.16 13.02
C SER A 385 8.44 8.04 13.61
N TYR A 386 9.54 7.67 12.95
CA TYR A 386 10.52 6.66 13.40
C TYR A 386 11.89 7.27 13.72
N ASN A 387 12.22 8.44 13.17
CA ASN A 387 13.42 9.19 13.53
C ASN A 387 13.27 10.64 13.08
N GLU A 388 13.43 11.60 13.99
CA GLU A 388 13.23 13.04 13.74
C GLU A 388 14.14 13.60 12.64
N LYS A 389 15.28 12.95 12.33
CA LYS A 389 16.18 13.36 11.24
C LYS A 389 15.50 13.33 9.86
N PHE A 390 14.40 12.60 9.72
CA PHE A 390 13.63 12.43 8.49
C PHE A 390 12.41 13.37 8.40
N ASN A 391 12.47 14.58 8.96
CA ASN A 391 11.36 15.53 9.05
C ASN A 391 10.65 15.89 7.72
N SER A 392 11.30 15.66 6.57
CA SER A 392 10.76 15.91 5.23
C SER A 392 10.36 14.65 4.47
N GLN A 393 10.46 13.48 5.10
CA GLN A 393 10.17 12.19 4.49
C GLN A 393 9.07 11.48 5.27
N ASN A 394 8.27 10.70 4.56
CA ASN A 394 7.19 9.92 5.13
C ASN A 394 7.08 8.57 4.42
N GLU A 395 8.20 7.86 4.34
CA GLU A 395 8.17 6.51 3.77
C GLU A 395 7.30 5.58 4.63
N SER A 396 6.49 4.76 3.98
CA SER A 396 5.82 3.64 4.61
C SER A 396 6.78 2.45 4.72
N ALA A 397 6.68 1.69 5.81
CA ALA A 397 7.39 0.41 5.98
C ALA A 397 6.86 -0.69 5.03
N LEU A 398 5.74 -0.44 4.37
CA LEU A 398 5.07 -1.39 3.49
C LEU A 398 5.91 -1.69 2.25
N LEU A 399 6.24 -2.97 2.06
CA LEU A 399 6.67 -3.52 0.79
C LEU A 399 5.45 -4.01 0.02
N ILE A 400 5.21 -3.40 -1.14
CA ILE A 400 4.20 -3.85 -2.09
C ILE A 400 4.85 -4.85 -3.04
N GLY A 401 4.29 -6.06 -3.07
CA GLY A 401 4.64 -7.10 -4.01
C GLY A 401 5.67 -8.09 -3.50
N THR A 402 5.43 -9.35 -3.88
CA THR A 402 6.32 -10.48 -3.59
C THR A 402 7.64 -10.34 -4.33
N GLY A 403 8.74 -10.55 -3.63
CA GLY A 403 10.08 -10.49 -4.18
C GLY A 403 10.57 -9.06 -4.36
N SER A 404 9.98 -8.07 -3.70
CA SER A 404 10.52 -6.71 -3.70
C SER A 404 11.79 -6.62 -2.84
N THR A 405 12.82 -5.99 -3.37
CA THR A 405 14.12 -5.71 -2.74
C THR A 405 14.23 -4.23 -2.41
N LEU A 406 14.40 -3.92 -1.13
CA LEU A 406 14.75 -2.58 -0.64
C LEU A 406 16.27 -2.48 -0.53
N THR A 407 16.88 -1.47 -1.17
CA THR A 407 18.30 -1.14 -1.00
C THR A 407 18.46 0.05 -0.06
N ILE A 408 19.36 -0.06 0.93
CA ILE A 408 19.63 0.96 1.94
C ILE A 408 21.12 1.37 1.86
N PRO A 409 21.44 2.68 1.88
CA PRO A 409 20.52 3.81 2.01
C PRO A 409 19.79 4.17 0.72
N SER A 410 20.41 3.92 -0.43
CA SER A 410 19.86 3.98 -1.79
C SER A 410 20.80 3.25 -2.73
N GLN A 411 20.44 3.09 -4.01
CA GLN A 411 21.32 2.48 -5.02
C GLN A 411 22.62 3.28 -5.26
N GLU A 412 22.59 4.59 -5.02
CA GLU A 412 23.68 5.52 -5.34
C GLU A 412 24.50 5.96 -4.12
N SER A 413 24.12 5.51 -2.92
CA SER A 413 24.78 5.90 -1.67
C SER A 413 25.14 4.69 -0.82
N ALA A 414 25.97 4.91 0.20
CA ALA A 414 26.43 3.87 1.11
C ALA A 414 26.36 4.35 2.56
N LEU A 415 26.16 3.41 3.48
CA LEU A 415 26.44 3.55 4.90
C LEU A 415 27.94 3.40 5.14
N THR A 416 28.44 3.86 6.29
CA THR A 416 29.86 3.78 6.66
C THR A 416 30.00 3.23 8.07
N LEU A 417 30.93 2.29 8.28
CA LEU A 417 31.33 1.85 9.62
C LEU A 417 32.21 2.93 10.26
N THR A 418 31.83 3.42 11.44
CA THR A 418 32.48 4.60 12.05
C THR A 418 33.12 4.35 13.41
N GLN A 419 32.90 3.17 14.01
CA GLN A 419 33.28 2.87 15.38
C GLN A 419 33.98 1.51 15.45
N GLU A 420 34.97 1.39 16.33
CA GLU A 420 35.57 0.10 16.70
C GLU A 420 34.58 -0.67 17.59
N GLY A 421 34.45 -1.98 17.36
CA GLY A 421 33.56 -2.86 18.11
C GLY A 421 32.52 -3.59 17.25
N GLU A 422 31.44 -4.05 17.87
CA GLU A 422 30.40 -4.85 17.22
C GLU A 422 29.13 -4.03 16.91
N ASP A 423 28.89 -3.78 15.63
CA ASP A 423 27.64 -3.21 15.11
C ASP A 423 26.59 -4.31 14.93
N HIS A 424 25.37 -4.04 15.38
CA HIS A 424 24.24 -4.95 15.26
C HIS A 424 23.22 -4.41 14.27
N LEU A 425 23.16 -5.00 13.09
CA LEU A 425 22.18 -4.68 12.05
C LEU A 425 20.98 -5.60 12.18
N ILE A 426 19.79 -5.02 12.33
CA ILE A 426 18.56 -5.75 12.62
C ILE A 426 17.51 -5.46 11.56
N VAL A 427 16.89 -6.51 11.06
CA VAL A 427 15.74 -6.44 10.15
C VAL A 427 14.55 -7.15 10.78
N LEU A 428 13.42 -6.46 10.87
CA LEU A 428 12.14 -7.05 11.26
C LEU A 428 11.26 -7.22 10.04
N PHE A 429 10.96 -8.46 9.71
CA PHE A 429 10.00 -8.85 8.69
C PHE A 429 8.65 -9.05 9.35
N SER A 430 7.66 -8.22 9.03
CA SER A 430 6.36 -8.24 9.73
C SER A 430 5.17 -8.37 8.78
N GLU A 431 4.21 -9.23 9.11
CA GLU A 431 2.91 -9.31 8.41
C GLU A 431 1.90 -8.26 8.90
N SER A 432 2.24 -7.46 9.91
CA SER A 432 1.39 -6.37 10.38
C SER A 432 2.20 -5.15 10.73
N ARG A 433 1.60 -3.98 10.54
CA ARG A 433 2.26 -2.71 10.86
C ARG A 433 2.65 -2.68 12.34
N ILE A 434 3.90 -2.34 12.58
CA ILE A 434 4.43 -1.96 13.90
C ILE A 434 4.24 -0.45 14.06
N LYS A 435 3.68 -0.01 15.19
CA LYS A 435 3.48 1.42 15.44
C LYS A 435 4.84 2.16 15.51
N PRO A 436 4.98 3.37 14.92
CA PRO A 436 6.29 4.01 14.78
C PRO A 436 7.11 4.17 16.06
N LYS A 437 6.49 4.65 17.14
CA LYS A 437 7.13 4.83 18.46
C LYS A 437 7.74 3.55 19.06
N TYR A 438 7.41 2.38 18.52
CA TYR A 438 7.95 1.11 19.01
C TYR A 438 9.38 0.85 18.55
N ILE A 439 9.80 1.30 17.36
CA ILE A 439 11.17 1.05 16.89
C ILE A 439 12.17 1.78 17.80
N ASP A 440 11.87 3.03 18.17
CA ASP A 440 12.64 3.79 19.15
C ASP A 440 12.66 3.09 20.51
N PHE A 441 11.50 2.66 21.01
CA PHE A 441 11.40 1.90 22.25
C PHE A 441 12.25 0.62 22.22
N LEU A 442 12.17 -0.16 21.13
CA LEU A 442 12.90 -1.41 20.98
C LEU A 442 14.40 -1.15 21.03
N GLY A 443 14.88 -0.16 20.28
CA GLY A 443 16.27 0.27 20.31
C GLY A 443 16.71 0.67 21.72
N GLU A 444 15.95 1.53 22.40
CA GLU A 444 16.27 1.95 23.77
C GLU A 444 16.34 0.77 24.75
N GLN A 445 15.42 -0.19 24.64
CA GLN A 445 15.42 -1.37 25.51
C GLN A 445 16.62 -2.28 25.23
N LEU A 446 17.01 -2.44 23.96
CA LEU A 446 18.19 -3.21 23.60
C LEU A 446 19.48 -2.60 24.16
N VAL A 447 19.57 -1.27 24.18
CA VAL A 447 20.72 -0.55 24.78
C VAL A 447 20.73 -0.65 26.30
N LYS A 448 19.55 -0.61 26.94
CA LYS A 448 19.41 -0.77 28.41
C LYS A 448 19.67 -2.20 28.85
N ALA A 449 19.37 -3.18 28.00
CA ALA A 449 19.62 -4.57 28.28
C ALA A 449 21.13 -4.79 28.40
N ARG A 450 21.54 -5.50 29.45
CA ARG A 450 22.94 -5.84 29.70
C ARG A 450 23.31 -7.23 29.13
N GLY A 451 22.36 -7.83 28.41
CA GLY A 451 22.48 -9.18 27.87
C GLY A 451 22.94 -9.19 26.42
N ASP A 452 22.89 -10.38 25.83
CA ASP A 452 23.13 -10.57 24.41
C ASP A 452 21.87 -10.16 23.62
N ILE A 453 22.03 -9.29 22.62
CA ILE A 453 20.95 -8.81 21.76
C ILE A 453 20.17 -9.92 21.07
N ASN A 454 20.81 -11.07 20.80
CA ASN A 454 20.18 -12.25 20.22
C ASN A 454 19.20 -12.92 21.19
N ASP A 455 19.42 -12.75 22.50
CA ASP A 455 18.49 -13.21 23.53
C ASP A 455 17.46 -12.14 23.90
N ASP A 456 17.87 -10.87 23.93
CA ASP A 456 17.03 -9.76 24.37
C ASP A 456 15.99 -9.36 23.33
N LEU A 457 16.32 -9.34 22.04
CA LEU A 457 15.36 -9.01 20.98
C LEU A 457 14.15 -9.96 20.97
N PRO A 458 14.32 -11.31 20.97
CA PRO A 458 13.18 -12.22 21.06
C PRO A 458 12.32 -12.01 22.32
N ARG A 459 12.95 -11.73 23.48
CA ARG A 459 12.22 -11.45 24.73
C ARG A 459 11.40 -10.16 24.64
N LEU A 460 11.88 -9.16 23.90
CA LEU A 460 11.16 -7.90 23.68
C LEU A 460 10.01 -8.06 22.68
N LEU A 461 10.18 -8.90 21.65
CA LEU A 461 9.16 -9.19 20.64
C LEU A 461 8.04 -10.14 21.15
N ARG A 462 8.29 -10.95 22.17
CA ARG A 462 7.28 -11.76 22.90
C ARG A 462 6.36 -12.55 21.96
N LYS A 463 5.03 -12.51 22.20
CA LYS A 463 3.98 -13.18 21.42
C LYS A 463 3.89 -12.73 19.96
N HIS A 464 4.51 -11.60 19.62
CA HIS A 464 4.47 -11.06 18.26
C HIS A 464 5.57 -11.67 17.38
N MET A 465 6.58 -12.32 17.97
CA MET A 465 7.59 -13.06 17.21
C MET A 465 7.06 -14.44 16.80
N VAL A 466 7.37 -14.86 15.57
CA VAL A 466 7.21 -16.26 15.17
C VAL A 466 8.14 -17.14 16.03
N PRO A 467 7.66 -18.23 16.64
CA PRO A 467 8.52 -19.11 17.45
C PRO A 467 9.74 -19.61 16.67
N PHE A 468 10.90 -19.66 17.31
CA PHE A 468 12.14 -20.17 16.70
C PHE A 468 12.01 -21.59 16.14
N SER A 469 11.16 -22.43 16.74
CA SER A 469 10.87 -23.78 16.24
C SER A 469 10.30 -23.81 14.81
N ASP A 470 9.71 -22.69 14.37
CA ASP A 470 9.01 -22.57 13.10
C ASP A 470 9.87 -21.81 12.07
N ILE A 471 11.05 -21.30 12.47
CA ILE A 471 11.97 -20.53 11.62
C ILE A 471 13.16 -21.40 11.26
N THR A 472 13.44 -21.52 9.96
CA THR A 472 14.68 -22.09 9.45
C THR A 472 15.52 -20.98 8.82
N TYR A 473 16.69 -20.70 9.41
CA TYR A 473 17.66 -19.77 8.86
C TYR A 473 18.56 -20.45 7.83
N TYR A 474 18.86 -19.76 6.72
CA TYR A 474 19.73 -20.29 5.67
C TYR A 474 21.20 -20.34 6.14
N LYS A 475 21.95 -21.36 5.74
CA LYS A 475 23.36 -21.51 6.15
C LYS A 475 24.32 -20.67 5.31
N ASP A 476 24.06 -20.60 4.02
CA ASP A 476 25.00 -20.05 3.02
C ASP A 476 24.68 -18.60 2.61
N LYS A 477 23.60 -18.03 3.16
CA LYS A 477 23.21 -16.63 2.94
C LYS A 477 22.36 -16.15 4.11
N MET A 478 22.33 -14.85 4.35
CA MET A 478 21.44 -14.24 5.32
C MET A 478 19.98 -14.31 4.85
N GLY A 479 19.16 -15.10 5.53
CA GLY A 479 17.73 -15.17 5.28
C GLY A 479 17.02 -16.26 6.07
N PHE A 480 15.74 -16.41 5.82
CA PHE A 480 14.91 -17.40 6.48
C PHE A 480 13.80 -17.94 5.57
N GLU A 481 13.30 -19.10 5.98
CA GLU A 481 12.01 -19.65 5.59
C GLU A 481 11.23 -20.08 6.84
N VAL A 482 9.92 -19.85 6.84
CA VAL A 482 9.01 -20.13 7.94
C VAL A 482 7.82 -20.91 7.44
N LYS A 483 7.38 -21.88 8.25
CA LYS A 483 6.06 -22.52 8.16
C LYS A 483 5.44 -22.53 9.55
N THR A 484 4.43 -21.70 9.78
CA THR A 484 3.90 -21.47 11.14
C THR A 484 2.37 -21.42 11.17
N ARG A 485 1.80 -21.92 12.27
CA ARG A 485 0.41 -21.64 12.68
C ARG A 485 0.35 -20.77 13.93
N SER A 486 1.50 -20.28 14.41
CA SER A 486 1.56 -19.41 15.59
C SER A 486 0.85 -18.07 15.31
N GLY A 487 0.59 -17.28 16.36
CA GLY A 487 0.06 -15.93 16.22
C GLY A 487 1.14 -14.89 15.96
N GLY A 488 2.42 -15.28 16.04
CA GLY A 488 3.56 -14.42 15.79
C GLY A 488 3.55 -13.89 14.35
N LYS A 489 3.85 -12.61 14.19
CA LYS A 489 3.80 -11.90 12.90
C LYS A 489 5.15 -11.33 12.49
N ILE A 490 6.14 -11.37 13.37
CA ILE A 490 7.46 -10.79 13.18
C ILE A 490 8.51 -11.91 13.11
N VAL A 491 9.36 -11.85 12.10
CA VAL A 491 10.58 -12.66 11.99
C VAL A 491 11.80 -11.73 12.01
N PRO A 492 12.65 -11.79 13.05
CA PRO A 492 13.88 -11.01 13.09
C PRO A 492 15.03 -11.70 12.33
N LEU A 493 15.85 -10.90 11.65
CA LEU A 493 17.21 -11.23 11.25
C LEU A 493 18.18 -10.29 11.95
N ILE A 494 19.23 -10.84 12.55
CA ILE A 494 20.30 -10.09 13.20
C ILE A 494 21.61 -10.42 12.49
N LEU A 495 22.34 -9.38 12.08
CA LEU A 495 23.71 -9.46 11.59
C LEU A 495 24.62 -8.70 12.54
N ARG A 496 25.69 -9.37 12.98
CA ARG A 496 26.78 -8.77 13.73
C ARG A 496 27.95 -8.45 12.82
N VAL A 497 28.46 -7.24 12.91
CA VAL A 497 29.60 -6.75 12.15
C VAL A 497 30.67 -6.29 13.12
N SER A 498 31.74 -7.06 13.25
CA SER A 498 32.90 -6.67 14.04
C SER A 498 33.81 -5.75 13.22
N THR A 499 34.23 -4.64 13.82
CA THR A 499 35.04 -3.60 13.18
C THR A 499 36.30 -3.33 14.01
N GLU A 500 37.46 -3.35 13.36
CA GLU A 500 38.78 -2.97 13.91
C GLU A 500 39.42 -1.78 13.15
#